data_AF-A0A926CDG6-F1
#
_entry.id   AF-A0A926CDG6-F1
#
_cell.length_a   1.000
_cell.length_b   1.000
_cell.length_c   1.000
_cell.angle_alpha   90.00
_cell.angle_beta   90.00
_cell.angle_gamma   90.00
#
_symmetry.space_group_name_H-M   'P 1'
#
loop_
_entity.id
_entity.type
_entity.pdbx_description
1 polymer ?
#
loop_
_entity_poly.entity_id
_entity_poly.type
_entity_poly.pdbx_seq_one_letter_code
_entity_poly.pdbx_strand_id
1 'polypeptide(L)' 'LTISRRLCQALGGEIVVSSVVGQGSAFTMRLPDLVGQKVLRGRGTAVAASGAV' A
#
# COMPACT_ATOMS: atom_id res chain seq x y z
N LEU A 1 8.47 7.73 16.88
CA LEU A 1 8.31 7.15 15.53
C LEU A 1 7.14 6.16 15.39
N THR A 2 6.42 5.81 16.46
CA THR A 2 5.42 4.73 16.40
C THR A 2 4.29 4.98 15.41
N ILE A 3 3.82 6.24 15.31
CA ILE A 3 2.77 6.63 14.37
C ILE A 3 3.25 6.50 12.93
N SER A 4 4.39 7.12 12.59
CA SER A 4 4.97 7.06 11.24
C SER A 4 5.24 5.62 10.81
N ARG A 5 5.79 4.77 11.69
CA ARG A 5 6.04 3.36 11.38
C ARG A 5 4.76 2.60 11.04
N ARG A 6 3.69 2.79 11.83
CA ARG A 6 2.39 2.16 11.56
C ARG A 6 1.78 2.66 10.25
N LEU A 7 1.94 3.95 9.94
CA LEU A 7 1.48 4.52 8.67
C LEU A 7 2.23 3.90 7.48
N CYS A 8 3.56 3.82 7.52
CA CYS A 8 4.35 3.18 6.46
C CYS A 8 3.93 1.73 6.24
N GLN A 9 3.73 0.98 7.33
CA GLN A 9 3.27 -0.41 7.29
C GLN A 9 1.87 -0.54 6.68
N ALA A 10 0.94 0.35 7.04
CA ALA A 10 -0.40 0.37 6.47
C ALA A 10 -0.40 0.66 4.96
N LEU A 11 0.59 1.44 4.48
CA LEU A 11 0.81 1.72 3.06
C LEU A 11 1.56 0.59 2.33
N GLY A 12 1.86 -0.53 3.01
CA GLY A 12 2.61 -1.65 2.43
C GLY A 12 4.10 -1.38 2.27
N GLY A 13 4.63 -0.38 2.97
CA GLY A 13 6.04 -0.01 2.97
C GLY A 13 6.69 -0.17 4.34
N GLU A 14 7.91 0.36 4.45
CA GLU A 14 8.72 0.28 5.67
C GLU A 14 9.44 1.60 5.95
N ILE A 15 9.94 1.72 7.20
CA ILE A 15 10.74 2.87 7.64
C ILE A 15 11.97 2.39 8.43
N VAL A 16 13.13 2.86 7.97
CA VAL A 16 14.46 2.61 8.56
C VAL A 16 14.99 3.91 9.15
N VAL A 17 15.67 3.80 10.29
CA VAL A 17 16.29 4.94 10.96
C VAL A 17 17.79 4.69 11.07
N SER A 18 18.57 5.66 10.64
CA SER A 18 20.00 5.75 10.90
C SER A 18 20.25 6.94 11.81
N SER A 19 20.95 6.75 12.91
CA SER A 19 21.26 7.82 13.86
C SER A 19 22.71 7.69 14.31
N VAL A 20 23.43 8.80 14.28
CA VAL A 20 24.82 8.89 14.75
C VAL A 20 24.89 10.04 15.74
N VAL A 21 25.44 9.76 16.93
CA VAL A 21 25.58 10.76 18.01
C VAL A 21 26.36 11.96 17.49
N GLY A 22 25.80 13.16 17.67
CA GLY A 22 26.40 14.41 17.19
C GLY A 22 26.23 14.71 15.69
N GLN A 23 25.63 13.80 14.91
CA GLN A 23 25.35 13.99 13.47
C GLN A 23 23.85 14.02 13.15
N GLY A 24 23.01 13.70 14.13
CA GLY A 24 21.55 13.69 14.01
C GLY A 24 21.00 12.34 13.53
N SER A 25 19.76 12.37 13.06
CA SER A 25 19.01 11.18 12.67
C SER A 25 18.42 11.34 11.27
N ALA A 26 18.61 10.32 10.43
CA ALA A 26 18.01 10.21 9.11
C ALA A 26 16.93 9.12 9.10
N PHE A 27 15.75 9.48 8.60
CA PHE A 27 14.60 8.58 8.49
C PHE A 27 14.36 8.30 7.01
N THR A 28 14.46 7.03 6.60
CA THR A 28 14.27 6.62 5.22
C THR A 28 13.03 5.75 5.12
N MET A 29 12.08 6.14 4.27
CA MET A 29 10.85 5.39 4.01
C MET A 29 10.94 4.74 2.63
N ARG A 30 10.60 3.45 2.55
CA ARG A 30 10.45 2.74 1.28
C ARG A 30 8.97 2.44 1.10
N LEU A 31 8.43 2.87 -0.03
CA LEU A 31 7.04 2.66 -0.40
C LEU A 31 7.00 1.88 -1.72
N PRO A 32 5.96 1.05 -1.94
CA PRO A 32 5.72 0.46 -3.25
C PRO A 32 5.40 1.56 -4.27
N ASP A 33 6.00 1.47 -5.45
CA ASP A 33 5.87 2.47 -6.53
C ASP A 33 4.45 2.53 -7.12
N LEU A 34 3.66 1.46 -6.93
CA LEU A 34 2.28 1.35 -7.40
C LEU A 34 1.29 1.62 -6.27
N VAL A 35 0.93 2.88 -6.08
CA VAL A 35 -0.23 3.26 -5.26
C VAL A 35 -1.50 2.99 -6.08
N GLY A 36 -2.10 1.82 -5.87
CA GLY A 36 -3.46 1.54 -6.32
C GLY A 36 -3.61 0.54 -7.46
N GLN A 37 -3.14 -0.70 -7.29
CA GLN A 37 -3.89 -1.81 -7.87
C GLN A 37 -5.10 -2.10 -6.97
N LYS A 38 -6.16 -1.32 -7.16
CA LYS A 38 -7.50 -1.85 -6.89
C LYS A 38 -7.64 -2.99 -7.87
N VAL A 39 -7.46 -4.22 -7.39
CA VAL A 39 -7.80 -5.43 -8.15
C VAL A 39 -9.20 -5.16 -8.70
N LEU A 40 -9.29 -4.88 -9.99
CA LEU A 40 -10.55 -4.86 -10.70
C LEU A 40 -11.01 -6.31 -10.58
N ARG A 41 -11.85 -6.56 -9.57
CA ARG A 41 -12.51 -7.84 -9.36
C ARG A 41 -13.56 -7.96 -10.46
N GLY A 42 -13.09 -8.11 -11.69
CA GLY A 42 -13.82 -8.76 -12.75
C GLY A 42 -13.94 -10.22 -12.38
N ARG A 43 -14.98 -10.56 -11.61
CA ARG A 43 -15.59 -11.87 -11.74
C ARG A 43 -17.00 -11.65 -12.22
N GLY A 44 -17.17 -11.94 -13.50
CA GLY A 44 -18.42 -11.82 -14.20
C GLY A 44 -19.51 -12.64 -13.54
N THR A 45 -20.68 -12.06 -13.48
CA THR A 45 -21.90 -12.79 -13.78
C THR A 45 -22.30 -12.35 -15.17
N ALA A 46 -22.06 -13.22 -16.16
CA ALA A 46 -22.90 -13.21 -17.34
C ALA A 46 -24.32 -13.49 -16.83
N VAL A 47 -25.13 -12.45 -16.68
CA VAL A 47 -26.57 -12.66 -16.52
C VAL A 47 -27.06 -13.13 -17.87
N ALA A 48 -27.56 -14.36 -17.89
CA ALA A 48 -28.15 -14.99 -19.05
C ALA A 48 -29.14 -14.01 -19.71
N ALA A 49 -29.02 -13.84 -21.01
CA ALA A 49 -30.12 -13.37 -21.84
C ALA A 49 -31.21 -14.45 -21.78
N SER A 50 -32.03 -14.40 -20.72
CA SER A 50 -33.29 -15.10 -20.63
C SER A 50 -34.38 -14.11 -21.00
N GLY A 51 -34.78 -14.19 -22.26
CA GLY A 51 -35.88 -13.46 -22.86
C GLY A 51 -36.34 -14.15 -24.13
N ALA A 52 -36.68 -15.44 -23.99
CA ALA A 52 -37.58 -16.12 -24.90
C ALA A 52 -39.00 -15.72 -24.48
N VAL A 53 -39.74 -15.05 -25.36
CA VAL A 53 -41.11 -15.32 -25.87
C VAL A 53 -41.43 -14.22 -26.88
#